data_AF-A0A349J7X3-F1
#
_entry.id   AF-A0A349J7X3-F1
#
_cell.length_a   1.000
_cell.length_b   1.000
_cell.length_c   1.000
_cell.angle_alpha   90.00
_cell.angle_beta   90.00
_cell.angle_gamma   90.00
#
_symmetry.space_group_name_H-M   'P 1'
#
loop_
_entity.id
_entity.type
_entity.pdbx_description
1 polymer ?
#
loop_
_entity_poly.entity_id
_entity_poly.type
_entity_poly.pdbx_seq_one_letter_code
_entity_poly.pdbx_strand_id
1 'polypeptide(L)'
;DGLLALGRRAEAQIWLSRALEAQKAGSVKVLAECLAELRKPERASVPVVAAAMPRLEAALREAQEGKTSLGVKLVDRVAFDSPEDLQQFPEAAGTWQVAAGQAVNNDAARLVRRDAASARSVQVIFTPTALRGQIGIDFKGMRLVLDLAAGQFTAQLANQAGTAPPAAKPCSVVERVPNTLFLAYADTGNHTTVELNGQVIADVVMGDLNEYFAFSAAAGTIVQVDEVSFTRNDSAQPGKQGLRRLGWEPTGAASLDEKASSILLAGTPQAPASILNQVPANTVGYTIEVKGQGAFRIQVGGQGGWQRVDLTLTAGETSRFTVRWANGTFAVLDAQGVPVQSVPLERPVTTVVFQAAGQTAIALPIRPNRQ
;
A
#
# COMPACT_ATOMS: atom_id res chain seq x y z
N ASP A 1 41.01 -10.00 -42.26
CA ASP A 1 40.80 -9.09 -41.11
C ASP A 1 39.41 -8.45 -41.03
N GLY A 2 38.85 -7.90 -42.12
CA GLY A 2 37.54 -7.22 -42.09
C GLY A 2 36.34 -8.10 -41.67
N LEU A 3 36.28 -9.37 -42.10
CA LEU A 3 35.19 -10.30 -41.73
C LEU A 3 35.23 -10.70 -40.25
N LEU A 4 36.43 -10.88 -39.68
CA LEU A 4 36.63 -11.16 -38.25
C LEU A 4 36.21 -9.96 -37.39
N ALA A 5 36.50 -8.73 -37.84
CA ALA A 5 36.07 -7.51 -37.16
C ALA A 5 34.54 -7.33 -37.18
N LEU A 6 33.86 -7.70 -38.28
CA LEU A 6 32.41 -7.68 -38.39
C LEU A 6 31.74 -8.72 -37.47
N GLY A 7 32.27 -9.95 -37.42
CA GLY A 7 31.77 -11.00 -36.53
C GLY A 7 31.84 -10.59 -35.06
N ARG A 8 32.98 -10.04 -34.62
CA ARG A 8 33.16 -9.53 -33.25
C ARG A 8 32.20 -8.40 -32.90
N ARG A 9 31.90 -7.51 -33.86
CA ARG A 9 30.93 -6.42 -33.66
C ARG A 9 29.50 -6.94 -33.51
N ALA A 10 29.10 -7.96 -34.29
CA ALA A 10 27.79 -8.59 -34.18
C ALA A 10 27.61 -9.30 -32.83
N GLU A 11 28.61 -10.07 -32.39
CA GLU A 11 28.59 -10.72 -31.08
C GLU A 11 28.50 -9.71 -29.92
N ALA A 12 29.27 -8.62 -30.00
CA ALA A 12 29.22 -7.55 -29.01
C ALA A 12 27.83 -6.90 -28.92
N GLN A 13 27.13 -6.75 -30.06
CA GLN A 13 25.76 -6.23 -30.09
C GLN A 13 24.75 -7.19 -29.45
N ILE A 14 24.89 -8.50 -29.63
CA ILE A 14 24.02 -9.50 -28.98
C ILE A 14 24.13 -9.39 -27.46
N TRP A 15 25.36 -9.34 -26.94
CA TRP A 15 25.60 -9.19 -25.50
C TRP A 15 25.12 -7.86 -24.96
N LEU A 16 25.27 -6.77 -25.73
CA LEU A 16 24.76 -5.46 -25.36
C LEU A 16 23.22 -5.45 -25.30
N SER A 17 22.53 -6.03 -26.29
CA SER A 17 21.07 -6.16 -26.29
C SER A 17 20.58 -6.93 -25.07
N ARG A 18 21.22 -8.07 -24.78
CA ARG A 18 20.90 -8.90 -23.62
C ARG A 18 21.17 -8.18 -22.30
N ALA A 19 22.23 -7.38 -22.19
CA ALA A 19 22.51 -6.56 -21.02
C ALA A 19 21.43 -5.50 -20.80
N LEU A 20 20.96 -4.84 -21.87
CA LEU A 20 19.88 -3.85 -21.81
C LEU A 20 18.54 -4.48 -21.42
N GLU A 21 18.23 -5.66 -21.95
CA GLU A 21 17.06 -6.44 -21.56
C GLU A 21 17.14 -6.88 -20.09
N ALA A 22 18.30 -7.37 -19.64
CA ALA A 22 18.51 -7.76 -18.25
C ALA A 22 18.40 -6.57 -17.29
N GLN A 23 18.89 -5.39 -17.69
CA GLN A 23 18.71 -4.14 -16.96
C GLN A 23 17.22 -3.78 -16.85
N LYS A 24 16.47 -3.79 -17.97
CA LYS A 24 15.03 -3.53 -17.97
C LYS A 24 14.25 -4.53 -17.13
N ALA A 25 14.63 -5.79 -17.15
CA ALA A 25 14.00 -6.86 -16.39
C ALA A 25 14.41 -6.89 -14.89
N GLY A 26 15.33 -6.00 -14.45
CA GLY A 26 15.85 -6.00 -13.08
C GLY A 26 16.63 -7.28 -12.71
N SER A 27 17.07 -8.05 -13.69
CA SER A 27 17.75 -9.34 -13.47
C SER A 27 19.23 -9.12 -13.16
N VAL A 28 19.53 -8.87 -11.89
CA VAL A 28 20.89 -8.54 -11.40
C VAL A 28 21.92 -9.60 -11.81
N LYS A 29 21.55 -10.87 -11.72
CA LYS A 29 22.44 -11.99 -12.09
C LYS A 29 22.76 -11.98 -13.58
N VAL A 30 21.75 -11.85 -14.44
CA VAL A 30 21.94 -11.88 -15.90
C VAL A 30 22.68 -10.61 -16.36
N LEU A 31 22.40 -9.46 -15.76
CA LEU A 31 23.13 -8.22 -16.04
C LEU A 31 24.61 -8.33 -15.68
N ALA A 32 24.94 -8.94 -14.53
CA ALA A 32 26.32 -9.19 -14.12
C ALA A 32 27.06 -10.13 -15.08
N GLU A 33 26.41 -11.21 -15.53
CA GLU A 33 26.96 -12.15 -16.51
C GLU A 33 27.24 -11.45 -17.86
N CYS A 34 26.31 -10.63 -18.35
CA CYS A 34 26.49 -9.89 -19.60
C CYS A 34 27.62 -8.87 -19.50
N LEU A 35 27.74 -8.16 -18.36
CA LEU A 35 28.82 -7.21 -18.12
C LEU A 35 30.20 -7.89 -18.08
N ALA A 36 30.30 -9.10 -17.51
CA ALA A 36 31.53 -9.87 -17.54
C ALA A 36 31.97 -10.20 -18.97
N GLU A 37 31.03 -10.55 -19.85
CA GLU A 37 31.31 -10.83 -21.27
C GLU A 37 31.66 -9.56 -22.07
N LEU A 38 31.02 -8.42 -21.78
CA LEU A 38 31.28 -7.14 -22.45
C LEU A 38 32.63 -6.51 -22.05
N ARG A 39 33.15 -6.81 -20.84
CA ARG A 39 34.47 -6.36 -20.38
C ARG A 39 35.65 -7.01 -21.08
N LYS A 40 35.44 -8.10 -21.83
CA LYS A 40 36.53 -8.75 -22.58
C LYS A 40 37.12 -7.75 -23.59
N PRO A 41 38.47 -7.65 -23.73
CA PRO A 41 39.12 -6.60 -24.53
C PRO A 41 38.61 -6.46 -25.97
N GLU A 42 38.27 -7.59 -26.59
CA GLU A 42 37.76 -7.65 -27.96
C GLU A 42 36.38 -6.98 -28.13
N ARG A 43 35.57 -6.93 -27.06
CA ARG A 43 34.22 -6.35 -27.05
C ARG A 43 34.19 -4.96 -26.43
N ALA A 44 34.99 -4.74 -25.39
CA ALA A 44 35.14 -3.44 -24.73
C ALA A 44 35.70 -2.36 -25.68
N SER A 45 36.48 -2.75 -26.69
CA SER A 45 37.00 -1.85 -27.73
C SER A 45 35.97 -1.47 -28.80
N VAL A 46 34.78 -2.10 -28.82
CA VAL A 46 33.70 -1.73 -29.75
C VAL A 46 33.06 -0.42 -29.25
N PRO A 47 33.00 0.66 -30.07
CA PRO A 47 32.60 1.99 -29.60
C PRO A 47 31.22 2.05 -28.92
N VAL A 48 30.23 1.30 -29.43
CA VAL A 48 28.88 1.27 -28.85
C VAL A 48 28.84 0.59 -27.48
N VAL A 49 29.70 -0.41 -27.26
CA VAL A 49 29.84 -1.07 -25.97
C VAL A 49 30.55 -0.14 -25.00
N ALA A 50 31.68 0.45 -25.41
CA ALA A 50 32.45 1.40 -24.61
C ALA A 50 31.57 2.57 -24.11
N ALA A 51 30.69 3.10 -24.97
CA ALA A 51 29.76 4.16 -24.60
C ALA A 51 28.67 3.70 -23.61
N ALA A 52 28.20 2.45 -23.70
CA ALA A 52 27.13 1.92 -22.86
C ALA A 52 27.61 1.36 -21.51
N MET A 53 28.88 0.94 -21.42
CA MET A 53 29.46 0.27 -20.25
C MET A 53 29.30 1.06 -18.94
N PRO A 54 29.65 2.37 -18.85
CA PRO A 54 29.52 3.12 -17.60
C PRO A 54 28.08 3.12 -17.04
N ARG A 55 27.09 3.23 -17.93
CA ARG A 55 25.67 3.24 -17.55
C ARG A 55 25.19 1.88 -17.04
N LEU A 56 25.61 0.79 -17.69
CA LEU A 56 25.24 -0.57 -17.28
C LEU A 56 25.93 -0.95 -15.96
N GLU A 57 27.16 -0.52 -15.73
CA GLU A 57 27.88 -0.75 -14.47
C GLU A 57 27.27 0.01 -13.31
N ALA A 58 26.84 1.27 -13.53
CA ALA A 58 26.07 2.03 -12.55
C ALA A 58 24.76 1.31 -12.20
N ALA A 59 24.01 0.83 -13.19
CA ALA A 59 22.76 0.10 -12.98
C ALA A 59 22.96 -1.22 -12.21
N LEU A 60 24.04 -1.97 -12.49
CA LEU A 60 24.37 -3.18 -11.73
C LEU A 60 24.70 -2.84 -10.27
N ARG A 61 25.50 -1.79 -10.05
CA ARG A 61 25.88 -1.34 -8.70
C ARG A 61 24.66 -0.91 -7.90
N GLU A 62 23.78 -0.12 -8.49
CA GLU A 62 22.52 0.29 -7.90
C GLU A 62 21.66 -0.94 -7.52
N ALA A 63 21.50 -1.87 -8.46
CA ALA A 63 20.72 -3.09 -8.21
C ALA A 63 21.33 -4.01 -7.13
N GLN A 64 22.66 -4.06 -7.01
CA GLN A 64 23.37 -4.80 -5.96
C GLN A 64 23.29 -4.10 -4.59
N GLU A 65 23.25 -2.77 -4.57
CA GLU A 65 23.03 -1.96 -3.36
C GLU A 65 21.56 -1.98 -2.90
N GLY A 66 20.68 -2.73 -3.58
CA GLY A 66 19.23 -2.74 -3.32
C GLY A 66 18.54 -1.43 -3.69
N LYS A 67 19.24 -0.53 -4.40
CA LYS A 67 18.68 0.68 -5.01
C LYS A 67 18.22 0.28 -6.40
N THR A 68 17.04 -0.29 -6.51
CA THR A 68 16.41 -0.47 -7.83
C THR A 68 16.30 0.89 -8.53
N SER A 69 16.92 1.03 -9.71
CA SER A 69 16.58 2.10 -10.66
C SER A 69 15.06 2.01 -10.91
N LEU A 70 14.21 2.98 -10.58
CA LEU A 70 14.37 4.43 -10.57
C LEU A 70 13.99 5.02 -9.20
N GLY A 71 14.82 5.93 -8.69
CA GLY A 71 14.55 6.74 -7.50
C GLY A 71 13.45 7.80 -7.67
N VAL A 72 12.46 7.53 -8.52
CA VAL A 72 11.23 8.33 -8.55
C VAL A 72 10.39 7.84 -7.39
N LYS A 73 10.26 8.68 -6.36
CA LYS A 73 9.28 8.46 -5.30
C LYS A 73 7.91 8.34 -5.98
N LEU A 74 7.38 7.12 -5.99
CA LEU A 74 6.08 6.88 -6.59
C LEU A 74 5.03 7.62 -5.79
N VAL A 75 4.27 8.48 -6.45
CA VAL A 75 3.19 9.24 -5.82
C VAL A 75 1.88 8.48 -5.95
N ASP A 76 0.96 8.73 -5.03
CA ASP A 76 -0.35 8.08 -5.05
C ASP A 76 -1.30 8.72 -6.04
N ARG A 77 -1.02 9.92 -6.53
CA ARG A 77 -1.82 10.61 -7.54
C ARG A 77 -0.92 11.05 -8.67
N VAL A 78 -1.17 10.53 -9.87
CA VAL A 78 -0.43 10.86 -11.09
C VAL A 78 -1.41 11.56 -12.03
N ALA A 79 -1.26 12.87 -12.17
CA ALA A 79 -1.87 13.64 -13.25
C ALA A 79 -0.79 13.77 -14.33
N PHE A 80 -1.03 13.29 -15.55
CA PHE A 80 -0.01 13.20 -16.60
C PHE A 80 0.26 14.57 -17.24
N ASP A 81 0.80 15.50 -16.45
CA ASP A 81 1.08 16.87 -16.86
C ASP A 81 2.42 16.99 -17.58
N SER A 82 3.32 16.02 -17.37
CA SER A 82 4.67 15.98 -17.92
C SER A 82 5.06 14.59 -18.44
N PRO A 83 5.94 14.47 -19.46
CA PRO A 83 6.47 13.18 -19.90
C PRO A 83 7.14 12.37 -18.79
N GLU A 84 7.70 13.03 -17.77
CA GLU A 84 8.29 12.42 -16.59
C GLU A 84 7.28 11.64 -15.74
N ASP A 85 5.99 11.98 -15.80
CA ASP A 85 4.94 11.27 -15.05
C ASP A 85 4.75 9.82 -15.54
N LEU A 86 5.17 9.48 -16.75
CA LEU A 86 5.24 8.09 -17.21
C LEU A 86 6.23 7.25 -16.38
N GLN A 87 7.23 7.88 -15.74
CA GLN A 87 8.15 7.19 -14.84
C GLN A 87 7.46 6.70 -13.55
N GLN A 88 6.26 7.20 -13.24
CA GLN A 88 5.40 6.67 -12.17
C GLN A 88 4.87 5.27 -12.48
N PHE A 89 5.04 4.79 -13.72
CA PHE A 89 4.69 3.45 -14.19
C PHE A 89 5.92 2.75 -14.78
N PRO A 90 6.82 2.22 -13.93
CA PRO A 90 8.13 1.70 -14.37
C PRO A 90 8.05 0.54 -15.37
N GLU A 91 6.94 -0.19 -15.38
CA GLU A 91 6.70 -1.35 -16.26
C GLU A 91 5.70 -1.02 -17.38
N ALA A 92 5.89 0.14 -18.03
CA ALA A 92 5.11 0.50 -19.21
C ALA A 92 5.49 -0.33 -20.45
N ALA A 93 4.50 -0.65 -21.27
CA ALA A 93 4.65 -1.31 -22.57
C ALA A 93 3.80 -0.60 -23.65
N GLY A 94 4.18 -0.75 -24.91
CA GLY A 94 3.58 0.00 -26.02
C GLY A 94 4.05 1.46 -26.06
N THR A 95 3.38 2.27 -26.89
CA THR A 95 3.75 3.67 -27.11
C THR A 95 2.85 4.58 -26.29
N TRP A 96 3.37 5.16 -25.21
CA TRP A 96 2.72 6.22 -24.43
C TRP A 96 3.39 7.57 -24.67
N GLN A 97 2.59 8.61 -24.83
CA GLN A 97 3.05 9.99 -24.93
C GLN A 97 2.21 10.86 -24.01
N VAL A 98 2.83 11.85 -23.38
CA VAL A 98 2.10 12.83 -22.57
C VAL A 98 1.87 14.08 -23.40
N ALA A 99 0.61 14.45 -23.58
CA ALA A 99 0.19 15.63 -24.32
C ALA A 99 -1.09 16.21 -23.70
N ALA A 100 -1.14 17.54 -23.57
CA ALA A 100 -2.30 18.27 -23.04
C ALA A 100 -2.83 17.76 -21.69
N GLY A 101 -1.93 17.36 -20.77
CA GLY A 101 -2.31 16.87 -19.44
C GLY A 101 -2.79 15.41 -19.41
N GLN A 102 -2.55 14.65 -20.48
CA GLN A 102 -3.02 13.28 -20.60
C GLN A 102 -1.92 12.35 -21.14
N ALA A 103 -1.86 11.13 -20.61
CA ALA A 103 -1.11 10.04 -21.23
C ALA A 103 -1.96 9.39 -22.33
N VAL A 104 -1.46 9.40 -23.55
CA VAL A 104 -2.16 8.89 -24.74
C VAL A 104 -1.38 7.73 -25.32
N ASN A 105 -2.08 6.65 -25.66
CA ASN A 105 -1.50 5.54 -26.40
C ASN A 105 -1.77 5.65 -27.91
N ASN A 106 -0.84 5.19 -28.75
CA ASN A 106 -1.04 5.12 -30.21
C ASN A 106 -1.31 3.70 -30.72
N ASP A 107 -1.01 2.69 -29.91
CA ASP A 107 -1.09 1.27 -30.20
C ASP A 107 -1.50 0.48 -28.95
N ALA A 108 -1.49 -0.85 -29.02
CA ALA A 108 -1.72 -1.67 -27.82
C ALA A 108 -0.65 -1.35 -26.76
N ALA A 109 -1.10 -0.89 -25.60
CA ALA A 109 -0.22 -0.30 -24.60
C ALA A 109 -0.66 -0.67 -23.18
N ARG A 110 0.29 -0.58 -22.24
CA ARG A 110 0.09 -0.95 -20.83
C ARG A 110 0.88 -0.02 -19.92
N LEU A 111 0.30 0.34 -18.78
CA LEU A 111 0.95 1.03 -17.66
C LEU A 111 0.86 0.11 -16.45
N VAL A 112 1.98 -0.15 -15.76
CA VAL A 112 2.03 -1.12 -14.64
C VAL A 112 2.80 -0.55 -13.46
N ARG A 113 2.28 -0.83 -12.26
CA ARG A 113 2.91 -0.55 -10.96
C ARG A 113 2.83 -1.79 -10.07
N ARG A 114 3.95 -2.19 -9.47
CA ARG A 114 4.03 -3.35 -8.55
C ARG A 114 3.94 -2.99 -7.07
N ASP A 115 3.80 -1.72 -6.75
CA ASP A 115 3.71 -1.25 -5.37
C ASP A 115 2.25 -1.14 -4.90
N ALA A 116 1.27 -1.69 -5.62
CA ALA A 116 -0.15 -1.55 -5.29
C ALA A 116 -0.63 -2.49 -4.17
N ALA A 117 0.25 -3.28 -3.56
CA ALA A 117 -0.07 -4.19 -2.44
C ALA A 117 -0.83 -3.49 -1.30
N SER A 118 -0.42 -2.26 -0.94
CA SER A 118 -1.05 -1.48 0.13
C SER A 118 -2.23 -0.61 -0.33
N ALA A 119 -2.54 -0.57 -1.64
CA ALA A 119 -3.69 0.16 -2.15
C ALA A 119 -4.99 -0.53 -1.73
N ARG A 120 -5.92 0.20 -1.10
CA ARG A 120 -7.30 -0.25 -0.87
C ARG A 120 -8.22 0.11 -2.02
N SER A 121 -7.89 1.18 -2.74
CA SER A 121 -8.63 1.56 -3.94
C SER A 121 -7.73 2.20 -4.98
N VAL A 122 -8.21 2.16 -6.22
CA VAL A 122 -7.64 2.88 -7.35
C VAL A 122 -8.75 3.58 -8.12
N GLN A 123 -8.49 4.80 -8.55
CA GLN A 123 -9.32 5.58 -9.44
C GLN A 123 -8.52 5.84 -10.73
N VAL A 124 -9.18 5.69 -11.87
CA VAL A 124 -8.63 6.03 -13.18
C VAL A 124 -9.61 6.94 -13.89
N ILE A 125 -9.14 8.10 -14.35
CA ILE A 125 -9.88 9.01 -15.21
C ILE A 125 -9.34 8.84 -16.62
N PHE A 126 -10.20 8.46 -17.56
CA PHE A 126 -9.79 8.19 -18.94
C PHE A 126 -10.85 8.60 -19.97
N THR A 127 -10.40 8.99 -21.15
CA THR A 127 -11.21 9.42 -22.28
C THR A 127 -10.90 8.54 -23.50
N PRO A 128 -11.76 7.56 -23.85
CA PRO A 128 -11.57 6.80 -25.08
C PRO A 128 -11.88 7.68 -26.30
N THR A 129 -11.01 7.65 -27.31
CA THR A 129 -11.18 8.51 -28.51
C THR A 129 -12.29 8.02 -29.45
N ALA A 130 -12.64 6.74 -29.36
CA ALA A 130 -13.71 6.07 -30.08
C ALA A 130 -14.16 4.83 -29.30
N LEU A 131 -15.41 4.38 -29.50
CA LEU A 131 -15.93 3.13 -28.96
C LEU A 131 -15.43 1.90 -29.73
N ARG A 132 -14.13 1.61 -29.65
CA ARG A 132 -13.52 0.41 -30.25
C ARG A 132 -12.45 -0.19 -29.36
N GLY A 133 -12.32 -1.51 -29.44
CA GLY A 133 -11.33 -2.28 -28.71
C GLY A 133 -11.67 -2.45 -27.23
N GLN A 134 -10.67 -2.75 -26.43
CA GLN A 134 -10.81 -3.06 -25.00
C GLN A 134 -9.88 -2.23 -24.11
N ILE A 135 -10.41 -1.83 -22.96
CA ILE A 135 -9.65 -1.29 -21.83
C ILE A 135 -9.62 -2.34 -20.72
N GLY A 136 -8.44 -2.71 -20.25
CA GLY A 136 -8.26 -3.66 -19.16
C GLY A 136 -7.66 -3.01 -17.93
N ILE A 137 -8.21 -3.29 -16.74
CA ILE A 137 -7.66 -2.91 -15.44
C ILE A 137 -7.41 -4.14 -14.58
N ASP A 138 -6.17 -4.37 -14.19
CA ASP A 138 -5.79 -5.36 -13.19
C ASP A 138 -5.63 -4.67 -11.83
N PHE A 139 -6.35 -5.14 -10.81
CA PHE A 139 -6.24 -4.66 -9.43
C PHE A 139 -6.65 -5.76 -8.43
N LYS A 140 -5.81 -6.01 -7.41
CA LYS A 140 -6.09 -6.95 -6.30
C LYS A 140 -6.49 -8.36 -6.75
N GLY A 141 -5.95 -8.84 -7.86
CA GLY A 141 -6.21 -10.18 -8.40
C GLY A 141 -7.45 -10.25 -9.30
N MET A 142 -8.18 -9.15 -9.44
CA MET A 142 -9.25 -9.00 -10.44
C MET A 142 -8.70 -8.32 -11.69
N ARG A 143 -9.15 -8.79 -12.84
CA ARG A 143 -9.01 -8.17 -14.15
C ARG A 143 -10.38 -7.74 -14.67
N LEU A 144 -10.62 -6.45 -14.69
CA LEU A 144 -11.78 -5.84 -15.33
C LEU A 144 -11.45 -5.57 -16.80
N VAL A 145 -12.29 -6.02 -17.74
CA VAL A 145 -12.17 -5.72 -19.16
C VAL A 145 -13.43 -5.02 -19.62
N LEU A 146 -13.29 -3.78 -20.08
CA LEU A 146 -14.33 -3.00 -20.75
C LEU A 146 -14.18 -3.22 -22.26
N ASP A 147 -15.18 -3.84 -22.88
CA ASP A 147 -15.31 -3.91 -24.33
C ASP A 147 -16.12 -2.71 -24.81
N LEU A 148 -15.42 -1.76 -25.42
CA LEU A 148 -16.00 -0.46 -25.78
C LEU A 148 -16.97 -0.58 -26.95
N ALA A 149 -16.71 -1.51 -27.87
CA ALA A 149 -17.58 -1.71 -29.03
C ALA A 149 -18.88 -2.43 -28.63
N ALA A 150 -18.79 -3.41 -27.72
CA ALA A 150 -19.95 -4.13 -27.21
C ALA A 150 -20.73 -3.34 -26.15
N GLY A 151 -20.14 -2.31 -25.55
CA GLY A 151 -20.75 -1.59 -24.41
C GLY A 151 -20.90 -2.51 -23.19
N GLN A 152 -19.93 -3.40 -22.99
CA GLN A 152 -19.99 -4.44 -21.97
C GLN A 152 -18.70 -4.51 -21.17
N PHE A 153 -18.78 -5.05 -19.96
CA PHE A 153 -17.63 -5.38 -19.16
C PHE A 153 -17.66 -6.83 -18.68
N THR A 154 -16.47 -7.36 -18.40
CA THR A 154 -16.26 -8.63 -17.70
C THR A 154 -15.29 -8.42 -16.54
N ALA A 155 -15.50 -9.12 -15.43
CA ALA A 155 -14.58 -9.13 -14.29
C ALA A 155 -14.08 -10.57 -14.09
N GLN A 156 -12.80 -10.79 -14.33
CA GLN A 156 -12.13 -12.08 -14.25
C GLN A 156 -11.24 -12.13 -13.01
N LEU A 157 -11.24 -13.24 -12.30
CA LEU A 157 -10.34 -13.45 -11.16
C LEU A 157 -9.14 -14.30 -11.58
N ALA A 158 -7.97 -14.04 -11.01
CA ALA A 158 -6.74 -14.76 -11.34
C ALA A 158 -6.86 -16.29 -11.12
N ASN A 159 -7.60 -16.71 -10.10
CA ASN A 159 -7.86 -18.12 -9.77
C ASN A 159 -8.91 -18.81 -10.67
N GLN A 160 -9.55 -18.05 -11.58
CA GLN A 160 -10.51 -18.56 -12.56
C GLN A 160 -9.90 -18.68 -13.97
N ALA A 161 -8.57 -18.59 -14.09
CA ALA A 161 -7.88 -18.83 -15.35
C ALA A 161 -8.14 -20.27 -15.84
N GLY A 162 -9.02 -20.42 -16.84
CA GLY A 162 -9.39 -21.72 -17.43
C GLY A 162 -10.84 -22.17 -17.21
N THR A 163 -11.65 -21.43 -16.44
CA THR A 163 -13.10 -21.64 -16.39
C THR A 163 -13.81 -20.86 -17.51
N ALA A 164 -15.09 -21.16 -17.76
CA ALA A 164 -15.90 -20.42 -18.72
C ALA A 164 -15.81 -18.90 -18.45
N PRO A 165 -15.72 -18.05 -19.50
CA PRO A 165 -15.60 -16.61 -19.32
C PRO A 165 -16.74 -16.06 -18.47
N PRO A 166 -16.47 -15.16 -17.51
CA PRO A 166 -17.52 -14.54 -16.72
C PRO A 166 -18.52 -13.83 -17.64
N ALA A 167 -19.80 -13.90 -17.29
CA ALA A 167 -20.87 -13.33 -18.09
C ALA A 167 -20.65 -11.82 -18.28
N ALA A 168 -20.67 -11.37 -19.53
CA ALA A 168 -20.55 -9.97 -19.88
C ALA A 168 -21.78 -9.19 -19.38
N LYS A 169 -21.54 -8.04 -18.75
CA LYS A 169 -22.57 -7.16 -18.20
C LYS A 169 -22.51 -5.81 -18.91
N PRO A 170 -23.62 -5.08 -19.06
CA PRO A 170 -23.61 -3.78 -19.71
C PRO A 170 -22.77 -2.77 -18.91
N CYS A 171 -22.04 -1.89 -19.61
CA CYS A 171 -21.42 -0.70 -19.03
C CYS A 171 -21.57 0.51 -19.96
N SER A 172 -21.74 1.70 -19.38
CA SER A 172 -21.93 2.94 -20.13
C SER A 172 -20.66 3.78 -20.17
N VAL A 173 -19.70 3.36 -20.99
CA VAL A 173 -18.52 4.18 -21.32
C VAL A 173 -18.90 5.14 -22.44
N VAL A 174 -18.61 6.43 -22.26
CA VAL A 174 -18.92 7.47 -23.25
C VAL A 174 -17.64 7.85 -24.01
N GLU A 175 -17.69 7.86 -25.34
CA GLU A 175 -16.54 8.31 -26.15
C GLU A 175 -16.30 9.81 -26.04
N ARG A 176 -15.03 10.21 -26.13
CA ARG A 176 -14.58 11.61 -26.14
C ARG A 176 -15.01 12.44 -24.92
N VAL A 177 -15.44 11.76 -23.86
CA VAL A 177 -15.78 12.33 -22.57
C VAL A 177 -14.95 11.61 -21.50
N PRO A 178 -14.44 12.32 -20.47
CA PRO A 178 -13.79 11.68 -19.34
C PRO A 178 -14.75 10.71 -18.62
N ASN A 179 -14.32 9.47 -18.47
CA ASN A 179 -14.97 8.46 -17.67
C ASN A 179 -14.14 8.22 -16.41
N THR A 180 -14.80 8.08 -15.26
CA THR A 180 -14.14 7.79 -13.98
C THR A 180 -14.45 6.35 -13.59
N LEU A 181 -13.43 5.53 -13.50
CA LEU A 181 -13.51 4.17 -13.00
C LEU A 181 -12.84 4.09 -11.63
N PHE A 182 -13.58 3.62 -10.64
CA PHE A 182 -13.13 3.46 -9.27
C PHE A 182 -13.29 2.01 -8.82
N LEU A 183 -12.21 1.44 -8.29
CA LEU A 183 -12.17 0.09 -7.75
C LEU A 183 -11.81 0.18 -6.27
N ALA A 184 -12.67 -0.31 -5.38
CA ALA A 184 -12.44 -0.30 -3.95
C ALA A 184 -12.51 -1.71 -3.38
N TYR A 185 -11.38 -2.19 -2.87
CA TYR A 185 -11.27 -3.46 -2.19
C TYR A 185 -11.54 -3.29 -0.69
N ALA A 186 -12.47 -4.09 -0.17
CA ALA A 186 -12.82 -4.18 1.22
C ALA A 186 -12.27 -5.48 1.81
N ASP A 187 -11.33 -5.34 2.77
CA ASP A 187 -10.80 -6.47 3.56
C ASP A 187 -11.93 -7.21 4.28
N THR A 188 -12.92 -6.46 4.78
CA THR A 188 -14.11 -7.01 5.44
C THR A 188 -15.04 -7.62 4.42
N GLY A 189 -14.97 -8.94 4.25
CA GLY A 189 -15.80 -9.69 3.30
C GLY A 189 -15.14 -9.96 1.96
N ASN A 190 -13.86 -9.59 1.79
CA ASN A 190 -13.02 -9.95 0.65
C ASN A 190 -13.70 -9.67 -0.71
N HIS A 191 -14.18 -8.45 -0.89
CA HIS A 191 -14.87 -8.03 -2.11
C HIS A 191 -14.28 -6.74 -2.68
N THR A 192 -14.36 -6.58 -4.00
CA THR A 192 -14.03 -5.33 -4.69
C THR A 192 -15.28 -4.76 -5.34
N THR A 193 -15.65 -3.55 -4.92
CA THR A 193 -16.68 -2.74 -5.58
C THR A 193 -16.09 -2.05 -6.79
N VAL A 194 -16.81 -2.13 -7.92
CA VAL A 194 -16.45 -1.46 -9.18
C VAL A 194 -17.50 -0.40 -9.49
N GLU A 195 -17.05 0.84 -9.57
CA GLU A 195 -17.87 2.00 -9.91
C GLU A 195 -17.40 2.62 -11.21
N LEU A 196 -18.34 2.90 -12.12
CA LEU A 196 -18.09 3.64 -13.36
C LEU A 196 -18.98 4.87 -13.37
N ASN A 197 -18.39 6.06 -13.53
CA ASN A 197 -19.09 7.34 -13.56
C ASN A 197 -20.02 7.55 -12.35
N GLY A 198 -19.56 7.10 -11.17
CA GLY A 198 -20.31 7.20 -9.90
C GLY A 198 -21.43 6.17 -9.72
N GLN A 199 -21.57 5.21 -10.64
CA GLN A 199 -22.52 4.10 -10.51
C GLN A 199 -21.80 2.80 -10.19
N VAL A 200 -22.24 2.09 -9.14
CA VAL A 200 -21.77 0.73 -8.84
C VAL A 200 -22.26 -0.22 -9.92
N ILE A 201 -21.34 -0.76 -10.71
CA ILE A 201 -21.63 -1.69 -11.82
C ILE A 201 -21.33 -3.15 -11.43
N ALA A 202 -20.47 -3.38 -10.44
CA ALA A 202 -20.20 -4.70 -9.91
C ALA A 202 -19.76 -4.67 -8.45
N ASP A 203 -20.03 -5.77 -7.77
CA ASP A 203 -19.43 -6.15 -6.49
C ASP A 203 -18.92 -7.58 -6.66
N VAL A 204 -17.61 -7.77 -6.50
CA VAL A 204 -16.91 -9.01 -6.88
C VAL A 204 -16.20 -9.58 -5.67
N VAL A 205 -16.59 -10.79 -5.27
CA VAL A 205 -15.86 -11.55 -4.24
C VAL A 205 -14.52 -11.98 -4.82
N MET A 206 -13.45 -11.63 -4.12
CA MET A 206 -12.09 -11.78 -4.62
C MET A 206 -11.52 -13.18 -4.36
N GLY A 207 -10.65 -13.62 -5.25
CA GLY A 207 -9.85 -14.83 -5.09
C GLY A 207 -8.49 -14.51 -4.46
N ASP A 208 -7.44 -15.10 -5.01
CA ASP A 208 -6.07 -14.76 -4.65
C ASP A 208 -5.77 -13.30 -5.04
N LEU A 209 -5.27 -12.53 -4.07
CA LEU A 209 -4.92 -11.13 -4.29
C LEU A 209 -3.55 -11.04 -4.98
N ASN A 210 -3.43 -10.06 -5.88
CA ASN A 210 -2.14 -9.66 -6.45
C ASN A 210 -1.70 -8.30 -5.88
N GLU A 211 -0.42 -8.00 -6.06
CA GLU A 211 0.22 -6.82 -5.48
C GLU A 211 0.46 -5.68 -6.50
N TYR A 212 -0.08 -5.83 -7.70
CA TYR A 212 0.17 -4.88 -8.79
C TYR A 212 -1.13 -4.26 -9.31
N PHE A 213 -0.96 -3.07 -9.87
CA PHE A 213 -1.96 -2.40 -10.70
C PHE A 213 -1.47 -2.43 -12.15
N ALA A 214 -2.39 -2.66 -13.08
CA ALA A 214 -2.13 -2.41 -14.48
C ALA A 214 -3.33 -1.78 -15.17
N PHE A 215 -3.06 -0.79 -16.02
CA PHE A 215 -3.99 -0.27 -17.00
C PHE A 215 -3.53 -0.70 -18.39
N SER A 216 -4.45 -1.15 -19.25
CA SER A 216 -4.12 -1.63 -20.59
C SER A 216 -5.13 -1.18 -21.61
N ALA A 217 -4.64 -0.88 -22.82
CA ALA A 217 -5.42 -0.62 -24.01
C ALA A 217 -5.05 -1.68 -25.05
N ALA A 218 -6.05 -2.37 -25.59
CA ALA A 218 -5.86 -3.46 -26.55
C ALA A 218 -6.86 -3.38 -27.70
N ALA A 219 -6.68 -4.26 -28.71
CA ALA A 219 -7.61 -4.40 -29.84
C ALA A 219 -7.93 -3.08 -30.58
N GLY A 220 -6.92 -2.23 -30.78
CA GLY A 220 -7.06 -0.96 -31.50
C GLY A 220 -7.67 0.20 -30.70
N THR A 221 -7.82 0.04 -29.38
CA THR A 221 -8.23 1.11 -28.47
C THR A 221 -7.18 2.23 -28.44
N ILE A 222 -7.64 3.47 -28.58
CA ILE A 222 -6.86 4.66 -28.30
C ILE A 222 -7.58 5.42 -27.20
N VAL A 223 -6.90 5.62 -26.09
CA VAL A 223 -7.41 6.21 -24.86
C VAL A 223 -6.44 7.26 -24.33
N GLN A 224 -7.00 8.32 -23.79
CA GLN A 224 -6.28 9.35 -23.06
C GLN A 224 -6.52 9.08 -21.57
N VAL A 225 -5.46 9.01 -20.77
CA VAL A 225 -5.55 8.83 -19.32
C VAL A 225 -5.17 10.15 -18.67
N ASP A 226 -6.12 10.78 -18.01
CA ASP A 226 -5.94 12.05 -17.33
C ASP A 226 -5.25 11.85 -15.98
N GLU A 227 -5.77 10.89 -15.20
CA GLU A 227 -5.31 10.66 -13.83
C GLU A 227 -5.38 9.18 -13.45
N VAL A 228 -4.38 8.73 -12.69
CA VAL A 228 -4.45 7.51 -11.88
C VAL A 228 -4.18 7.89 -10.43
N SER A 229 -5.12 7.58 -9.53
CA SER A 229 -4.97 7.81 -8.10
C SER A 229 -5.21 6.55 -7.26
N PHE A 230 -4.33 6.30 -6.30
CA PHE A 230 -4.39 5.21 -5.34
C PHE A 230 -4.80 5.77 -3.99
N THR A 231 -5.74 5.12 -3.33
CA THR A 231 -5.88 5.29 -1.88
C THR A 231 -5.29 4.06 -1.23
N ARG A 232 -4.28 4.26 -0.39
CA ARG A 232 -3.68 3.17 0.38
C ARG A 232 -4.38 2.98 1.69
N ASN A 233 -4.33 1.76 2.21
CA ASN A 233 -4.40 1.58 3.64
C ASN A 233 -3.33 2.50 4.23
N ASP A 234 -3.74 3.40 5.14
CA ASP A 234 -2.82 4.29 5.88
C ASP A 234 -1.56 3.49 6.11
N SER A 235 -0.47 3.96 5.48
CA SER A 235 0.79 3.23 5.27
C SER A 235 0.99 2.20 6.37
N ALA A 236 1.24 0.93 6.03
CA ALA A 236 1.54 -0.12 7.01
C ALA A 236 2.53 0.43 8.03
N GLN A 237 2.02 1.01 9.12
CA GLN A 237 2.85 1.70 10.08
C GLN A 237 3.44 0.53 10.84
N PRO A 238 4.74 0.23 10.69
CA PRO A 238 5.33 -0.92 11.35
C PRO A 238 5.02 -0.89 12.84
N GLY A 239 4.95 0.32 13.42
CA GLY A 239 4.44 0.56 14.76
C GLY A 239 3.01 0.05 15.02
N LYS A 240 2.02 0.34 14.15
CA LYS A 240 0.64 -0.17 14.31
C LYS A 240 0.56 -1.69 14.14
N GLN A 241 1.29 -2.26 13.20
CA GLN A 241 1.35 -3.72 13.06
C GLN A 241 2.01 -4.38 14.28
N GLY A 242 3.07 -3.78 14.80
CA GLY A 242 3.71 -4.20 16.05
C GLY A 242 2.73 -4.20 17.23
N LEU A 243 1.90 -3.17 17.36
CA LEU A 243 0.84 -3.12 18.38
C LEU A 243 -0.14 -4.28 18.25
N ARG A 244 -0.62 -4.58 17.04
CA ARG A 244 -1.54 -5.70 16.79
C ARG A 244 -0.93 -7.05 17.15
N ARG A 245 0.37 -7.24 16.89
CA ARG A 245 1.11 -8.45 17.32
C ARG A 245 1.18 -8.59 18.83
N LEU A 246 1.19 -7.47 19.56
CA LEU A 246 1.09 -7.44 21.02
C LEU A 246 -0.36 -7.58 21.53
N GLY A 247 -1.33 -7.76 20.63
CA GLY A 247 -2.75 -7.88 20.95
C GLY A 247 -3.49 -6.55 21.09
N TRP A 248 -2.85 -5.42 20.80
CA TRP A 248 -3.47 -4.09 20.91
C TRP A 248 -3.93 -3.60 19.54
N GLU A 249 -5.21 -3.23 19.42
CA GLU A 249 -5.74 -2.60 18.22
C GLU A 249 -5.58 -1.07 18.32
N PRO A 250 -4.78 -0.43 17.46
CA PRO A 250 -4.52 1.01 17.53
C PRO A 250 -5.58 1.83 16.78
N THR A 251 -5.90 3.02 17.30
CA THR A 251 -6.66 4.05 16.60
C THR A 251 -5.94 5.40 16.62
N GLY A 252 -6.28 6.29 15.69
CA GLY A 252 -5.59 7.57 15.54
C GLY A 252 -4.09 7.40 15.25
N ALA A 253 -3.26 8.26 15.83
CA ALA A 253 -1.81 8.22 15.72
C ALA A 253 -1.15 7.42 16.87
N ALA A 254 -1.68 6.22 17.14
CA ALA A 254 -1.04 5.26 18.04
C ALA A 254 -0.03 4.38 17.28
N SER A 255 1.15 4.14 17.84
CA SER A 255 2.21 3.33 17.21
C SER A 255 3.16 2.69 18.25
N LEU A 256 3.68 1.50 17.96
CA LEU A 256 4.78 0.89 18.73
C LEU A 256 6.11 1.56 18.38
N ASP A 257 6.85 2.01 19.40
CA ASP A 257 8.27 2.35 19.32
C ASP A 257 9.08 1.18 19.91
N GLU A 258 9.58 0.32 19.01
CA GLU A 258 10.37 -0.86 19.39
C GLU A 258 11.69 -0.49 20.07
N LYS A 259 12.31 0.64 19.70
CA LYS A 259 13.60 1.07 20.27
C LYS A 259 13.43 1.53 21.71
N ALA A 260 12.37 2.28 21.98
CA ALA A 260 12.05 2.75 23.32
C ALA A 260 11.28 1.71 24.15
N SER A 261 10.92 0.54 23.59
CA SER A 261 10.05 -0.46 24.22
C SER A 261 8.78 0.19 24.79
N SER A 262 8.11 1.02 23.99
CA SER A 262 6.95 1.80 24.43
C SER A 262 5.89 1.93 23.34
N ILE A 263 4.65 2.19 23.75
CA ILE A 263 3.56 2.55 22.86
C ILE A 263 3.41 4.06 22.87
N LEU A 264 3.55 4.69 21.72
CA LEU A 264 3.32 6.12 21.54
C LEU A 264 1.87 6.38 21.17
N LEU A 265 1.23 7.28 21.91
CA LEU A 265 -0.09 7.83 21.64
C LEU A 265 0.08 9.32 21.37
N ALA A 266 0.03 9.73 20.10
CA ALA A 266 0.18 11.12 19.68
C ALA A 266 -1.19 11.73 19.28
N GLY A 267 -2.05 11.96 20.26
CA GLY A 267 -3.39 12.50 20.02
C GLY A 267 -3.48 14.02 20.10
N THR A 268 -4.61 14.56 19.64
CA THR A 268 -5.07 15.93 19.93
C THR A 268 -6.44 15.88 20.60
N PRO A 269 -6.94 16.98 21.21
CA PRO A 269 -8.29 17.01 21.78
C PRO A 269 -9.40 16.65 20.78
N GLN A 270 -9.22 16.99 19.49
CA GLN A 270 -10.18 16.71 18.43
C GLN A 270 -9.95 15.35 17.75
N ALA A 271 -8.75 14.79 17.83
CA ALA A 271 -8.36 13.52 17.23
C ALA A 271 -7.46 12.73 18.20
N PRO A 272 -8.06 12.08 19.22
CA PRO A 272 -7.27 11.34 20.19
C PRO A 272 -6.63 10.09 19.56
N ALA A 273 -5.49 9.69 20.11
CA ALA A 273 -4.84 8.42 19.78
C ALA A 273 -5.14 7.40 20.88
N SER A 274 -5.42 6.14 20.52
CA SER A 274 -5.71 5.11 21.51
C SER A 274 -5.21 3.73 21.12
N ILE A 275 -5.09 2.86 22.11
CA ILE A 275 -4.98 1.42 21.96
C ILE A 275 -6.10 0.75 22.71
N LEU A 276 -6.64 -0.33 22.15
CA LEU A 276 -7.68 -1.14 22.76
C LEU A 276 -7.31 -2.62 22.75
N ASN A 277 -7.80 -3.37 23.73
CA ASN A 277 -7.59 -4.82 23.81
C ASN A 277 -8.86 -5.49 24.36
N GLN A 278 -9.20 -6.65 23.79
CA GLN A 278 -10.21 -7.54 24.36
C GLN A 278 -9.62 -8.20 25.60
N VAL A 279 -10.27 -8.01 26.75
CA VAL A 279 -9.76 -8.45 28.04
C VAL A 279 -9.72 -9.98 28.07
N PRO A 280 -8.54 -10.60 28.26
CA PRO A 280 -8.44 -12.05 28.35
C PRO A 280 -9.18 -12.59 29.59
N ALA A 281 -9.68 -13.82 29.50
CA ALA A 281 -10.30 -14.50 30.63
C ALA A 281 -9.42 -14.45 31.89
N ASN A 282 -10.04 -14.29 33.06
CA ASN A 282 -9.40 -14.18 34.38
C ASN A 282 -8.51 -12.94 34.58
N THR A 283 -8.56 -11.95 33.68
CA THR A 283 -7.88 -10.67 33.89
C THR A 283 -8.79 -9.72 34.66
N VAL A 284 -8.28 -9.18 35.78
CA VAL A 284 -8.99 -8.24 36.69
C VAL A 284 -8.38 -6.85 36.70
N GLY A 285 -7.37 -6.60 35.85
CA GLY A 285 -6.71 -5.31 35.78
C GLY A 285 -5.53 -5.27 34.83
N TYR A 286 -4.95 -4.09 34.68
CA TYR A 286 -3.65 -3.88 34.07
C TYR A 286 -2.81 -2.93 34.91
N THR A 287 -1.51 -3.17 34.97
CA THR A 287 -0.54 -2.20 35.49
C THR A 287 0.20 -1.56 34.31
N ILE A 288 0.21 -0.24 34.26
CA ILE A 288 0.84 0.56 33.21
C ILE A 288 1.77 1.61 33.82
N GLU A 289 2.83 1.93 33.11
CA GLU A 289 3.68 3.09 33.38
C GLU A 289 3.56 4.04 32.19
N VAL A 290 3.21 5.29 32.47
CA VAL A 290 2.83 6.27 31.46
C VAL A 290 3.65 7.54 31.67
N LYS A 291 4.25 8.05 30.59
CA LYS A 291 4.98 9.31 30.57
C LYS A 291 4.40 10.20 29.49
N GLY A 292 4.11 11.46 29.78
CA GLY A 292 3.53 12.35 28.78
C GLY A 292 3.02 13.63 29.38
N GLN A 293 2.19 14.34 28.61
CA GLN A 293 1.52 15.55 29.08
C GLN A 293 0.08 15.60 28.56
N GLY A 294 -0.79 16.23 29.36
CA GLY A 294 -2.18 16.48 28.98
C GLY A 294 -3.14 15.38 29.43
N ALA A 295 -4.29 15.29 28.76
CA ALA A 295 -5.37 14.40 29.17
C ALA A 295 -5.10 12.95 28.73
N PHE A 296 -5.14 12.04 29.71
CA PHE A 296 -5.04 10.60 29.51
C PHE A 296 -6.28 9.92 30.07
N ARG A 297 -6.96 9.14 29.24
CA ARG A 297 -8.23 8.51 29.55
C ARG A 297 -8.07 7.01 29.56
N ILE A 298 -8.60 6.39 30.61
CA ILE A 298 -8.70 4.94 30.75
C ILE A 298 -10.17 4.57 30.68
N GLN A 299 -10.54 3.68 29.76
CA GLN A 299 -11.92 3.23 29.60
C GLN A 299 -12.01 1.72 29.71
N VAL A 300 -13.12 1.27 30.28
CA VAL A 300 -13.52 -0.13 30.29
C VAL A 300 -14.88 -0.27 29.63
N GLY A 301 -14.99 -1.24 28.73
CA GLY A 301 -16.19 -1.53 27.95
C GLY A 301 -16.73 -2.90 28.30
N GLY A 302 -18.05 -3.04 28.21
CA GLY A 302 -18.79 -4.29 28.40
C GLY A 302 -20.11 -4.25 27.65
N GLN A 303 -20.95 -5.26 27.86
CA GLN A 303 -22.27 -5.30 27.23
C GLN A 303 -23.09 -4.06 27.64
N GLY A 304 -23.40 -3.20 26.66
CA GLY A 304 -24.29 -2.05 26.82
C GLY A 304 -23.63 -0.72 27.23
N GLY A 305 -22.30 -0.58 27.22
CA GLY A 305 -21.70 0.74 27.40
C GLY A 305 -20.23 0.78 27.82
N TRP A 306 -19.76 2.00 28.09
CA TRP A 306 -18.40 2.33 28.49
C TRP A 306 -18.39 3.09 29.82
N GLN A 307 -17.46 2.73 30.70
CA GLN A 307 -17.11 3.52 31.89
C GLN A 307 -15.70 4.08 31.71
N ARG A 308 -15.41 5.26 32.25
CA ARG A 308 -14.12 5.94 32.04
C ARG A 308 -13.61 6.66 33.29
N VAL A 309 -12.28 6.78 33.34
CA VAL A 309 -11.52 7.60 34.29
C VAL A 309 -10.63 8.53 33.48
N ASP A 310 -10.69 9.82 33.79
CA ASP A 310 -9.91 10.87 33.13
C ASP A 310 -8.79 11.32 34.07
N LEU A 311 -7.55 11.25 33.59
CA LEU A 311 -6.33 11.61 34.30
C LEU A 311 -5.63 12.77 33.59
N THR A 312 -4.87 13.55 34.35
CA THR A 312 -3.99 14.58 33.81
C THR A 312 -2.55 14.14 34.03
N LEU A 313 -1.76 14.09 32.96
CA LEU A 313 -0.34 13.76 33.01
C LEU A 313 0.50 15.04 33.09
N THR A 314 1.50 15.02 33.98
CA THR A 314 2.47 16.10 34.15
C THR A 314 3.67 15.89 33.22
N ALA A 315 4.03 16.91 32.46
CA ALA A 315 5.16 16.86 31.54
C ALA A 315 6.47 16.47 32.25
N GLY A 316 7.17 15.47 31.71
CA GLY A 316 8.45 15.00 32.24
C GLY A 316 8.35 13.94 33.33
N GLU A 317 7.18 13.76 33.95
CA GLU A 317 6.95 12.76 34.99
C GLU A 317 6.50 11.42 34.40
N THR A 318 6.97 10.33 34.99
CA THR A 318 6.44 8.99 34.74
C THR A 318 5.50 8.64 35.87
N SER A 319 4.25 8.36 35.55
CA SER A 319 3.23 7.92 36.50
C SER A 319 2.96 6.43 36.32
N ARG A 320 2.90 5.68 37.42
CA ARG A 320 2.48 4.28 37.42
C ARG A 320 1.05 4.17 37.89
N PHE A 321 0.22 3.50 37.09
CA PHE A 321 -1.19 3.28 37.40
C PHE A 321 -1.52 1.79 37.43
N THR A 322 -2.34 1.39 38.39
CA THR A 322 -2.97 0.08 38.43
C THR A 322 -4.46 0.23 38.12
N VAL A 323 -4.86 -0.19 36.93
CA VAL A 323 -6.25 -0.27 36.51
C VAL A 323 -6.83 -1.58 37.01
N ARG A 324 -7.94 -1.55 37.74
CA ARG A 324 -8.53 -2.74 38.36
C ARG A 324 -10.05 -2.74 38.21
N TRP A 325 -10.62 -3.87 37.82
CA TRP A 325 -12.05 -4.15 37.87
C TRP A 325 -12.28 -5.41 38.72
N ALA A 326 -12.54 -5.20 40.00
CA ALA A 326 -12.75 -6.30 40.96
C ALA A 326 -13.76 -5.86 42.03
N ASN A 327 -14.42 -6.84 42.66
CA ASN A 327 -15.35 -6.61 43.76
C ASN A 327 -16.44 -5.56 43.44
N GLY A 328 -16.94 -5.57 42.20
CA GLY A 328 -17.96 -4.61 41.75
C GLY A 328 -17.48 -3.17 41.63
N THR A 329 -16.17 -2.93 41.48
CA THR A 329 -15.59 -1.58 41.32
C THR A 329 -14.61 -1.53 40.16
N PHE A 330 -14.66 -0.44 39.40
CA PHE A 330 -13.63 -0.02 38.43
C PHE A 330 -12.82 1.10 39.07
N ALA A 331 -11.54 0.84 39.33
CA ALA A 331 -10.65 1.79 39.99
C ALA A 331 -9.34 1.94 39.23
N VAL A 332 -8.79 3.14 39.29
CA VAL A 332 -7.42 3.44 38.90
C VAL A 332 -6.67 3.83 40.17
N LEU A 333 -5.66 3.04 40.51
CA LEU A 333 -4.81 3.23 41.69
C LEU A 333 -3.47 3.83 41.27
N ASP A 334 -2.86 4.64 42.13
CA ASP A 334 -1.50 5.12 41.95
C ASP A 334 -0.44 4.05 42.26
N ALA A 335 0.83 4.45 42.30
CA ALA A 335 1.96 3.56 42.58
C ALA A 335 1.93 2.98 44.01
N GLN A 336 1.27 3.66 44.94
CA GLN A 336 1.11 3.27 46.34
C GLN A 336 -0.15 2.40 46.56
N GLY A 337 -0.95 2.19 45.51
CA GLY A 337 -2.21 1.45 45.58
C GLY A 337 -3.38 2.28 46.11
N VAL A 338 -3.21 3.60 46.24
CA VAL A 338 -4.28 4.51 46.64
C VAL A 338 -5.16 4.81 45.43
N PRO A 339 -6.50 4.72 45.54
CA PRO A 339 -7.38 5.07 44.43
C PRO A 339 -7.24 6.54 44.03
N VAL A 340 -6.80 6.78 42.80
CA VAL A 340 -6.87 8.10 42.14
C VAL A 340 -8.32 8.39 41.77
N GLN A 341 -9.02 7.37 41.25
CA GLN A 341 -10.45 7.40 41.01
C GLN A 341 -11.04 6.00 41.14
N SER A 342 -12.26 5.89 41.66
CA SER A 342 -12.99 4.63 41.78
C SER A 342 -14.47 4.87 41.51
N VAL A 343 -15.08 4.02 40.70
CA VAL A 343 -16.52 4.06 40.37
C VAL A 343 -17.11 2.65 40.51
N PRO A 344 -18.40 2.52 40.86
CA PRO A 344 -19.08 1.23 40.82
C PRO A 344 -18.97 0.62 39.43
N LEU A 345 -18.57 -0.66 39.37
CA LEU A 345 -18.53 -1.39 38.11
C LEU A 345 -19.93 -1.89 37.83
N GLU A 346 -20.54 -1.37 36.77
CA GLU A 346 -21.92 -1.72 36.43
C GLU A 346 -22.00 -3.12 35.80
N ARG A 347 -20.89 -3.62 35.22
CA ARG A 347 -20.91 -4.71 34.23
C ARG A 347 -19.60 -5.48 34.18
N PRO A 348 -19.61 -6.73 33.71
CA PRO A 348 -18.39 -7.44 33.35
C PRO A 348 -17.61 -6.67 32.27
N VAL A 349 -16.30 -6.51 32.49
CA VAL A 349 -15.41 -5.84 31.53
C VAL A 349 -14.98 -6.83 30.46
N THR A 350 -15.24 -6.49 29.20
CA THR A 350 -14.80 -7.25 28.02
C THR A 350 -13.70 -6.52 27.24
N THR A 351 -13.56 -5.21 27.42
CA THR A 351 -12.61 -4.40 26.64
C THR A 351 -11.98 -3.32 27.51
N VAL A 352 -10.69 -3.05 27.28
CA VAL A 352 -9.98 -1.91 27.88
C VAL A 352 -9.47 -0.99 26.77
N VAL A 353 -9.47 0.31 27.03
CA VAL A 353 -8.93 1.34 26.14
C VAL A 353 -8.02 2.29 26.92
N PHE A 354 -6.85 2.55 26.37
CA PHE A 354 -5.95 3.63 26.81
C PHE A 354 -5.90 4.69 25.73
N GLN A 355 -6.30 5.91 26.06
CA GLN A 355 -6.46 7.01 25.11
C GLN A 355 -5.71 8.25 25.60
N ALA A 356 -5.02 8.93 24.68
CA ALA A 356 -4.36 10.20 24.96
C ALA A 356 -4.88 11.31 24.02
N ALA A 357 -5.11 12.49 24.58
CA ALA A 357 -5.33 13.74 23.85
C ALA A 357 -4.12 14.67 24.03
N GLY A 358 -2.95 14.16 23.67
CA GLY A 358 -1.64 14.79 23.78
C GLY A 358 -0.55 13.80 23.34
N GLN A 359 0.72 14.12 23.62
CA GLN A 359 1.82 13.17 23.43
C GLN A 359 2.03 12.36 24.70
N THR A 360 1.86 11.05 24.61
CA THR A 360 1.98 10.11 25.72
C THR A 360 2.69 8.84 25.26
N ALA A 361 3.56 8.30 26.11
CA ALA A 361 4.22 7.01 25.93
C ALA A 361 3.81 6.07 27.07
N ILE A 362 3.39 4.85 26.73
CA ILE A 362 3.10 3.77 27.68
C ILE A 362 4.25 2.78 27.60
N ALA A 363 4.95 2.54 28.71
CA ALA A 363 6.05 1.58 28.74
C ALA A 363 5.55 0.14 28.57
N LEU A 364 6.32 -0.69 27.87
CA LEU A 364 6.07 -2.12 27.74
C LEU A 364 6.92 -2.93 28.74
N PRO A 365 6.43 -4.11 29.16
CA PRO A 365 5.12 -4.69 28.84
C PRO A 365 3.99 -4.07 29.68
N ILE A 366 2.80 -3.91 29.09
CA ILE A 366 1.56 -3.69 29.85
C ILE A 366 1.24 -5.00 30.58
N ARG A 367 1.22 -4.98 31.92
CA ARG A 367 1.12 -6.21 32.74
C ARG A 367 -0.34 -6.50 33.09
N PRO A 368 -0.94 -7.59 32.59
CA PRO A 368 -2.27 -8.01 33.05
C PRO A 368 -2.19 -8.50 34.49
N ASN A 369 -3.13 -8.04 35.31
CA ASN A 369 -3.34 -8.54 36.66
C ASN A 369 -4.37 -9.67 36.57
N ARG A 370 -3.98 -10.88 36.97
CA ARG A 370 -4.87 -12.05 36.97
C ARG A 370 -5.46 -12.30 38.34
N GLN A 371 -6.65 -12.88 38.34
CA GLN A 371 -7.39 -13.26 39.55
C GLN A 371 -6.71 -14.37 40.33
#